data_AF-A0A543KTB5-F1
#
_entry.id   AF-A0A543KTB5-F1
#
_cell.length_a   1.000
_cell.length_b   1.000
_cell.length_c   1.000
_cell.angle_alpha   90.00
_cell.angle_beta   90.00
_cell.angle_gamma   90.00
#
_symmetry.space_group_name_H-M   'P 1'
#
loop_
_entity.id
_entity.type
_entity.pdbx_description
1 polymer ?
#
loop_
_entity_poly.entity_id
_entity_poly.type
_entity_poly.pdbx_seq_one_letter_code
_entity_poly.pdbx_strand_id
1 'polypeptide(L)'
;MTKSNKFSPEVRERAVRMVQEHRADYPSLWAAIESIAPKIGCVPQTLHEWVKKAEVDSGQRAGTTSSDAQRIKELEREVKELRRANDILKTASAFFAQAELDRRLKS
;
A
#
# COMPACT_ATOMS: atom_id res chain seq x y z
N MET A 1 -12.48 -2.91 12.80
CA MET A 1 -11.79 -4.13 13.28
C MET A 1 -10.33 -4.04 12.89
N THR A 2 -9.42 -3.80 13.84
CA THR A 2 -7.98 -3.91 13.61
C THR A 2 -7.66 -5.38 13.35
N LYS A 3 -7.29 -5.75 12.11
CA LYS A 3 -6.77 -7.09 11.83
C LYS A 3 -5.47 -7.23 12.64
N SER A 4 -5.53 -7.91 13.77
CA SER A 4 -4.35 -8.37 14.48
C SER A 4 -3.52 -9.20 13.50
N ASN A 5 -2.36 -8.66 13.12
CA ASN A 5 -1.48 -9.30 12.18
C ASN A 5 -0.75 -10.41 12.94
N LYS A 6 -1.22 -11.66 12.82
CA LYS A 6 -0.73 -12.81 13.61
C LYS A 6 0.78 -13.04 13.51
N PHE A 7 1.44 -12.50 12.49
CA PHE A 7 2.87 -12.62 12.25
C PHE A 7 3.50 -11.23 12.18
N SER A 8 4.56 -11.01 12.97
CA SER A 8 5.33 -9.76 12.95
C SER A 8 6.08 -9.60 11.61
N PRO A 9 6.44 -8.36 11.22
CA PRO A 9 7.24 -8.11 10.02
C PRO A 9 8.55 -8.90 10.02
N GLU A 10 9.22 -9.02 11.16
CA GLU A 10 10.50 -9.72 11.31
C GLU A 10 10.34 -11.23 11.07
N VAL A 11 9.25 -11.83 11.53
CA VAL A 11 8.94 -13.25 11.27
C VAL A 11 8.71 -13.48 9.78
N ARG A 12 8.01 -12.56 9.10
CA ARG A 12 7.78 -12.65 7.65
C ARG A 12 9.06 -12.53 6.87
N GLU A 13 9.88 -11.54 7.19
CA GLU A 13 11.14 -11.30 6.51
C GLU A 13 12.09 -12.50 6.69
N ARG A 14 12.19 -13.03 7.91
CA ARG A 14 12.96 -14.25 8.19
C ARG A 14 12.43 -15.45 7.41
N ALA A 15 11.11 -15.63 7.33
CA ALA A 15 10.52 -16.74 6.59
C ALA A 15 10.81 -16.65 5.09
N VAL A 16 10.68 -15.46 4.49
CA VAL A 16 11.02 -15.21 3.09
C VAL A 16 12.51 -15.47 2.84
N ARG A 17 13.38 -14.97 3.71
CA ARG A 17 14.82 -15.18 3.62
C ARG A 17 15.18 -16.66 3.67
N MET A 18 14.58 -17.42 4.59
CA MET A 18 14.78 -18.87 4.68
C MET A 18 14.36 -19.60 3.38
N VAL A 19 13.26 -19.18 2.73
CA VAL A 19 12.86 -19.75 1.44
C VAL A 19 13.87 -19.43 0.34
N GLN A 20 14.39 -18.20 0.31
CA GLN A 20 15.37 -17.77 -0.69
C GLN A 20 16.73 -18.48 -0.51
N GLU A 21 17.23 -18.57 0.73
CA GLU A 21 18.50 -19.23 1.07
C GLU A 21 18.47 -20.71 0.72
N HIS A 22 17.39 -21.41 1.04
CA HIS A 22 17.26 -22.84 0.78
C HIS A 22 16.66 -23.16 -0.59
N ARG A 23 16.37 -22.17 -1.43
CA ARG A 23 15.66 -22.42 -2.71
C ARG A 23 16.38 -23.44 -3.59
N ALA A 24 17.71 -23.44 -3.60
CA ALA A 24 18.52 -24.35 -4.41
C ALA A 24 18.45 -25.81 -3.94
N ASP A 25 18.10 -26.05 -2.67
CA ASP A 25 18.01 -27.39 -2.08
C ASP A 25 16.73 -28.14 -2.47
N TYR A 26 15.78 -27.45 -3.12
CA TYR A 26 14.47 -27.99 -3.48
C TYR A 26 14.22 -27.97 -4.99
N PRO A 27 13.46 -28.94 -5.53
CA PRO A 27 13.17 -29.03 -6.97
C PRO A 27 12.32 -27.86 -7.49
N SER A 28 11.53 -27.22 -6.62
CA SER A 28 10.70 -26.07 -6.98
C SER A 28 10.56 -25.08 -5.82
N LEU A 29 10.15 -23.85 -6.14
CA LEU A 29 9.85 -22.83 -5.12
C LEU A 29 8.72 -23.32 -4.21
N TRP A 30 7.70 -23.96 -4.79
CA TRP A 30 6.58 -24.49 -4.04
C TRP A 30 7.02 -25.59 -3.05
N ALA A 31 7.92 -26.49 -3.44
CA ALA A 31 8.46 -27.52 -2.55
C ALA A 31 9.24 -26.92 -1.36
N ALA A 32 10.03 -25.86 -1.60
CA ALA A 32 10.70 -25.14 -0.51
C ALA A 32 9.67 -24.50 0.46
N ILE A 33 8.63 -23.87 -0.09
CA ILE A 33 7.56 -23.23 0.69
C ILE A 33 6.79 -24.25 1.53
N GLU A 34 6.38 -25.38 0.95
CA GLU A 34 5.68 -26.46 1.67
C GLU A 34 6.52 -27.02 2.83
N SER A 35 7.84 -27.13 2.63
CA SER A 35 8.75 -27.60 3.67
C SER A 35 8.99 -26.58 4.79
N ILE A 36 8.99 -25.28 4.46
CA ILE A 36 9.34 -24.20 5.41
C ILE A 36 8.11 -23.67 6.16
N ALA A 37 6.94 -23.59 5.52
CA ALA A 37 5.74 -23.00 6.13
C ALA A 37 5.35 -23.61 7.51
N PRO A 38 5.41 -24.95 7.71
CA PRO A 38 5.17 -25.56 9.01
C PRO A 38 6.16 -25.13 10.09
N LYS A 39 7.44 -24.87 9.74
CA LYS A 39 8.48 -24.43 10.67
C LYS A 39 8.21 -23.01 11.22
N ILE A 40 7.50 -22.19 10.44
CA ILE A 40 7.09 -20.83 10.80
C ILE A 40 5.72 -20.83 11.49
N GLY A 41 4.94 -21.91 11.36
CA GLY A 41 3.57 -22.01 11.89
C GLY A 41 2.54 -21.30 11.02
N CYS A 42 2.78 -21.18 9.71
CA CYS A 42 1.86 -20.59 8.74
C CYS A 42 1.46 -21.60 7.65
N VAL A 43 0.38 -21.33 6.93
CA VAL A 43 -0.02 -22.16 5.79
C VAL A 43 0.85 -21.84 4.56
N PRO A 44 1.17 -22.84 3.70
CA PRO A 44 2.01 -22.63 2.52
C PRO A 44 1.57 -21.47 1.62
N GLN A 45 0.26 -21.28 1.41
CA GLN A 45 -0.24 -20.15 0.63
C GLN A 45 0.18 -18.79 1.20
N THR A 46 0.18 -18.64 2.53
CA THR A 46 0.57 -17.39 3.19
C THR A 46 2.05 -17.09 2.98
N LEU A 47 2.92 -18.09 3.13
CA LEU A 47 4.34 -17.92 2.89
C LEU A 47 4.63 -17.61 1.41
N HIS A 48 3.91 -18.27 0.50
CA HIS A 48 4.00 -17.99 -0.94
C HIS A 48 3.64 -16.54 -1.28
N GLU A 49 2.59 -15.99 -0.67
CA GLU A 49 2.23 -14.57 -0.84
C GLU A 49 3.33 -13.62 -0.34
N TRP A 50 3.98 -13.94 0.78
CA TRP A 50 5.09 -13.13 1.29
C TRP A 50 6.30 -13.17 0.35
N VAL A 51 6.65 -14.35 -0.17
CA VAL A 51 7.74 -14.49 -1.15
C VAL A 51 7.42 -13.72 -2.42
N LYS A 52 6.22 -13.90 -2.99
CA LYS A 52 5.78 -13.15 -4.18
C LYS A 52 5.83 -11.64 -3.97
N LYS A 53 5.43 -11.18 -2.78
CA LYS A 53 5.50 -9.75 -2.44
C LYS A 53 6.94 -9.26 -2.37
N ALA A 54 7.85 -10.04 -1.79
CA ALA A 54 9.27 -9.71 -1.75
C ALA A 54 9.93 -9.72 -3.14
N GLU A 55 9.52 -10.63 -4.04
CA GLU A 55 9.96 -10.61 -5.45
C GLU A 55 9.52 -9.32 -6.16
N VAL A 56 8.30 -8.84 -5.89
CA VAL A 56 7.82 -7.57 -6.44
C VAL A 56 8.59 -6.39 -5.85
N ASP A 57 8.74 -6.35 -4.52
CA ASP A 57 9.43 -5.27 -3.82
C ASP A 57 10.93 -5.19 -4.17
N SER A 58 11.54 -6.32 -4.58
CA SER A 58 12.94 -6.37 -5.06
C SER A 58 13.08 -6.14 -6.58
N GLY A 59 11.97 -5.99 -7.31
CA GLY A 59 11.97 -5.80 -8.77
C GLY A 59 12.22 -7.07 -9.58
N GLN A 60 12.30 -8.25 -8.94
CA GLN A 60 12.42 -9.54 -9.62
C GLN A 60 11.13 -9.93 -10.36
N ARG A 61 9.99 -9.38 -9.92
CA ARG A 61 8.67 -9.63 -10.50
C ARG A 61 7.94 -8.31 -10.75
N ALA A 62 7.28 -8.22 -11.90
CA ALA A 62 6.42 -7.08 -12.20
C ALA A 62 5.25 -6.99 -11.20
N GLY A 63 5.00 -5.77 -10.70
CA GLY A 63 3.90 -5.47 -9.78
C GLY A 63 4.09 -4.09 -9.14
N THR A 64 3.08 -3.63 -8.42
CA THR A 64 3.18 -2.42 -7.59
C THR A 64 3.93 -2.75 -6.31
N THR A 65 5.05 -2.06 -6.09
CA THR A 65 5.84 -2.24 -4.87
C THR A 65 5.08 -1.70 -3.65
N SER A 66 5.45 -2.16 -2.45
CA SER A 66 4.93 -1.64 -1.20
C SER A 66 5.17 -0.13 -1.05
N SER A 67 6.30 0.38 -1.53
CA SER A 67 6.60 1.81 -1.54
C SER A 67 5.70 2.58 -2.49
N ASP A 68 5.48 2.06 -3.70
CA ASP A 68 4.60 2.72 -4.69
C ASP A 68 3.15 2.75 -4.19
N ALA A 69 2.67 1.66 -3.62
CA ALA A 69 1.33 1.59 -3.05
C ALA A 69 1.14 2.61 -1.92
N GLN A 70 2.16 2.80 -1.07
CA GLN A 70 2.13 3.80 -0.01
C GLN A 70 2.15 5.22 -0.59
N ARG A 71 2.99 5.48 -1.60
CA ARG A 71 3.07 6.78 -2.29
C ARG A 71 1.74 7.14 -2.97
N ILE A 72 1.11 6.20 -3.67
CA ILE A 72 -0.20 6.38 -4.31
C ILE A 72 -1.23 6.78 -3.26
N LYS A 73 -1.28 6.07 -2.13
CA LYS A 73 -2.23 6.36 -1.05
C LYS A 73 -2.02 7.74 -0.43
N GLU A 74 -0.78 8.19 -0.29
CA GLU A 74 -0.46 9.54 0.19
C GLU A 74 -0.92 10.60 -0.81
N LEU A 75 -0.63 10.40 -2.09
CA LEU A 75 -1.04 11.31 -3.16
C LEU A 75 -2.56 11.37 -3.29
N GLU A 76 -3.27 10.25 -3.19
CA GLU A 76 -4.74 10.24 -3.20
C GLU A 76 -5.34 11.05 -2.05
N ARG A 77 -4.73 11.00 -0.86
CA ARG A 77 -5.15 11.82 0.28
C ARG A 77 -4.89 13.29 0.03
N GLU A 78 -3.71 13.63 -0.46
CA GLU A 78 -3.34 15.01 -0.78
C GLU A 78 -4.28 15.59 -1.85
N VAL A 79 -4.53 14.85 -2.93
CA VAL A 79 -5.47 15.25 -3.99
C VAL A 79 -6.87 15.48 -3.43
N LYS A 80 -7.32 14.64 -2.50
CA LYS A 80 -8.63 14.82 -1.85
C LYS A 80 -8.70 16.11 -1.05
N GLU A 81 -7.68 16.41 -0.25
CA GLU A 81 -7.63 17.65 0.53
C GLU A 81 -7.50 18.89 -0.35
N LEU A 82 -6.68 18.82 -1.41
CA LEU A 82 -6.54 19.92 -2.38
C LEU A 82 -7.86 20.20 -3.09
N ARG A 83 -8.61 19.16 -3.50
CA ARG A 83 -9.94 19.33 -4.11
C ARG A 83 -10.90 20.01 -3.14
N ARG A 84 -10.92 19.56 -1.88
CA ARG A 84 -11.76 20.18 -0.84
C ARG A 84 -11.40 21.66 -0.62
N ALA A 85 -10.12 21.99 -0.54
CA ALA A 85 -9.66 23.38 -0.40
C ALA A 85 -10.08 24.22 -1.61
N ASN A 86 -9.94 23.68 -2.82
CA ASN A 86 -10.34 24.35 -4.05
C ASN A 86 -11.85 24.65 -4.07
N ASP A 87 -12.68 23.71 -3.62
CA ASP A 87 -14.14 23.90 -3.55
C ASP A 87 -14.54 25.00 -2.55
N ILE A 88 -13.86 25.08 -1.40
CA ILE A 88 -14.04 26.16 -0.42
C ILE A 88 -13.69 27.50 -1.05
N LEU A 89 -12.53 27.60 -1.73
CA LEU A 89 -12.07 28.83 -2.35
C LEU A 89 -13.02 29.28 -3.47
N LYS A 90 -13.50 28.36 -4.30
CA LYS A 90 -14.52 28.65 -5.33
C LYS A 90 -15.79 29.20 -4.71
N THR A 91 -16.29 28.55 -3.66
CA THR A 91 -17.51 28.98 -2.95
C THR A 91 -17.33 30.38 -2.35
N ALA A 92 -16.20 30.62 -1.69
CA ALA A 92 -15.88 31.95 -1.13
C ALA A 92 -15.79 33.01 -2.22
N SER A 93 -15.12 32.72 -3.35
CA SER A 93 -14.98 33.65 -4.47
C SER A 93 -16.35 34.04 -5.08
N ALA A 94 -17.27 33.09 -5.22
CA ALA A 94 -18.62 33.34 -5.70
C ALA A 94 -19.41 34.22 -4.71
N PHE A 95 -19.29 33.94 -3.41
CA PHE A 95 -19.92 34.74 -2.37
C PHE A 95 -19.42 36.20 -2.39
N PHE A 96 -18.11 36.42 -2.48
CA PHE A 96 -17.53 37.77 -2.55
C PHE A 96 -17.92 38.50 -3.84
N ALA A 97 -17.95 37.80 -4.98
CA ALA A 97 -18.39 38.39 -6.24
C ALA A 97 -19.85 38.86 -6.18
N GLN A 98 -20.75 38.08 -5.58
CA GLN A 98 -22.14 38.48 -5.39
C GLN A 98 -22.26 39.71 -4.48
N ALA A 99 -21.55 39.72 -3.35
CA ALA A 99 -21.58 40.84 -2.41
C ALA A 99 -21.04 42.16 -3.03
N GLU A 100 -20.05 42.07 -3.92
CA GLU A 100 -19.54 43.22 -4.68
C GLU A 100 -20.59 43.75 -5.67
N LEU A 101 -21.26 42.86 -6.41
CA LEU A 101 -22.34 43.24 -7.33
C LEU A 101 -23.50 43.92 -6.59
N ASP A 102 -23.93 43.36 -5.47
CA ASP A 102 -25.02 43.90 -4.66
C ASP A 102 -24.70 45.31 -4.13
N ARG A 103 -23.43 45.59 -3.82
CA ARG A 103 -22.99 46.92 -3.36
C ARG A 103 -23.06 47.95 -4.48
N ARG A 104 -22.63 47.59 -5.68
CA ARG A 104 -22.64 48.47 -6.86
C ARG A 104 -24.05 48.81 -7.32
N LEU A 105 -24.99 47.88 -7.20
CA LEU A 105 -26.39 48.10 -7.58
C LEU A 105 -27.17 48.97 -6.57
N LYS A 106 -26.67 49.13 -5.34
CA LYS A 106 -27.28 49.94 -4.28
C LYS A 106 -26.68 51.35 -4.14
N SER A 107 -25.59 51.64 -4.85
CA SER A 107 -24.99 52.98 -4.96
C SER A 107 -25.53 53.69 -6.20
#